data_AF-A0A356KW01-F1
#
_entry.id   AF-A0A356KW01-F1
#
_cell.length_a   1.000
_cell.length_b   1.000
_cell.length_c   1.000
_cell.angle_alpha   90.00
_cell.angle_beta   90.00
_cell.angle_gamma   90.00
#
_symmetry.space_group_name_H-M   'P 1'
#
loop_
_entity.id
_entity.type
_entity.pdbx_description
1 polymer ?
#
loop_
_entity_poly.entity_id
_entity_poly.type
_entity_poly.pdbx_seq_one_letter_code
_entity_poly.pdbx_strand_id
1 'polypeptide(L)'
;MTILPGDRAASFRALRQPKRIERVRLWGSHVAGRDFTKSEWKRVEAPRAGQRWRASLPVAVDRREGRAAFIGELELKDSAGEVFTIHTPVQVWDLGRASASE
;
A
#
# COMPACT_ATOMS: atom_id res chain seq x y z
N MET A 1 -1.95 -19.65 8.38
CA MET A 1 -1.02 -19.59 7.22
C MET A 1 -0.60 -18.15 7.12
N THR A 2 0.69 -17.88 7.31
CA THR A 2 1.24 -16.52 7.39
C THR A 2 1.38 -15.94 5.98
N ILE A 3 1.01 -14.67 5.80
CA ILE A 3 1.32 -13.88 4.60
C ILE A 3 2.64 -13.17 4.88
N LEU A 4 3.65 -13.46 4.09
CA LEU A 4 4.97 -12.86 4.23
C LEU A 4 5.03 -11.50 3.50
N PRO A 5 5.93 -10.59 3.92
CA PRO A 5 6.24 -9.40 3.14
C PRO A 5 6.59 -9.78 1.69
N GLY A 6 5.80 -9.31 0.72
CA GLY A 6 5.98 -9.61 -0.71
C GLY A 6 4.82 -10.39 -1.33
N ASP A 7 4.12 -11.20 -0.54
CA ASP A 7 2.99 -12.02 -1.01
C ASP A 7 1.78 -11.17 -1.41
N ARG A 8 1.58 -10.05 -0.71
CA ARG A 8 0.55 -9.03 -0.99
C ARG A 8 1.23 -7.66 -1.06
N ALA A 9 0.80 -6.86 -2.04
CA ALA A 9 1.38 -5.55 -2.26
C ALA A 9 0.41 -4.60 -2.97
N ALA A 10 0.46 -3.32 -2.61
CA ALA A 10 -0.19 -2.27 -3.37
C ALA A 10 0.61 -1.96 -4.62
N SER A 11 -0.11 -1.80 -5.73
CA SER A 11 0.45 -1.36 -6.98
C SER A 11 -0.18 -0.04 -7.39
N PHE A 12 0.66 0.97 -7.57
CA PHE A 12 0.25 2.21 -8.23
C PHE A 12 0.64 2.15 -9.71
N ARG A 13 -0.26 2.58 -10.59
CA ARG A 13 0.00 2.75 -12.02
C ARG A 13 -0.40 4.16 -12.43
N ALA A 14 0.53 4.89 -13.04
CA ALA A 14 0.21 6.15 -13.69
C ALA A 14 -0.54 5.87 -15.01
N LEU A 15 -1.73 6.45 -15.19
CA LEU A 15 -2.55 6.27 -16.40
C LEU A 15 -2.07 7.12 -17.58
N ARG A 16 -1.33 8.19 -17.29
CA ARG A 16 -0.59 9.01 -18.26
C ARG A 16 0.82 9.19 -17.73
N GLN A 17 1.80 9.49 -18.60
CA GLN A 17 3.14 9.84 -18.15
C GLN A 17 3.06 11.14 -17.35
N PRO A 18 3.19 11.10 -16.01
CA PRO A 18 3.36 12.33 -15.26
C PRO A 18 4.77 12.84 -15.55
N LYS A 19 4.91 14.14 -15.82
CA LYS A 19 6.17 14.72 -16.29
C LYS A 19 7.35 14.41 -15.34
N ARG A 20 7.11 14.20 -14.03
CA ARG A 20 8.05 13.61 -13.07
C ARG A 20 7.34 13.13 -11.79
N ILE A 21 7.31 11.82 -11.54
CA ILE A 21 7.15 11.26 -10.19
C ILE A 21 8.56 11.07 -9.65
N GLU A 22 8.90 11.75 -8.57
CA GLU A 22 10.23 11.67 -7.95
C GLU A 22 10.30 10.44 -7.04
N ARG A 23 9.29 10.26 -6.17
CA ARG A 23 9.20 9.11 -5.26
C ARG A 23 7.75 8.67 -5.05
N VAL A 24 7.58 7.38 -4.79
CA VAL A 24 6.32 6.80 -4.32
C VAL A 24 6.59 6.05 -3.04
N ARG A 25 5.82 6.37 -2.01
CA ARG A 25 5.79 5.65 -0.74
C ARG A 25 4.38 5.12 -0.53
N LEU A 26 4.25 4.00 0.17
CA LEU A 26 2.95 3.48 0.57
C LEU A 26 2.97 3.33 2.08
N TRP A 27 1.96 3.88 2.74
CA TRP A 27 1.66 3.55 4.12
C TRP A 27 0.89 2.23 4.12
N GLY A 28 1.46 1.20 4.73
CA GLY A 28 0.83 -0.10 4.89
C GLY A 28 0.46 -0.32 6.35
N SER A 29 -0.72 -0.90 6.57
CA SER A 29 -1.16 -1.33 7.89
C SER A 29 -1.88 -2.66 7.84
N HIS A 30 -1.63 -3.49 8.84
CA HIS A 30 -2.44 -4.68 9.12
C HIS A 30 -3.57 -4.28 10.05
N VAL A 31 -4.79 -4.65 9.66
CA VAL A 31 -6.01 -4.29 10.37
C VAL A 31 -6.68 -5.57 10.85
N ALA A 32 -6.34 -5.95 12.08
CA ALA A 32 -7.04 -6.99 12.81
C ALA A 32 -8.46 -6.50 13.14
N GLY A 33 -9.46 -6.95 12.39
CA GLY A 33 -10.87 -6.63 12.62
C GLY A 33 -11.44 -5.45 11.82
N ARG A 34 -12.45 -4.76 12.38
CA ARG A 34 -13.27 -3.77 11.66
C ARG A 34 -12.75 -2.31 11.71
N ASP A 35 -11.88 -2.00 12.66
CA ASP A 35 -11.49 -0.63 13.00
C ASP A 35 -10.05 -0.32 12.59
N PHE A 36 -9.86 0.70 11.75
CA PHE A 36 -8.57 1.14 11.22
C PHE A 36 -7.85 2.13 12.14
N THR A 37 -8.56 2.71 13.11
CA THR A 37 -8.03 3.81 13.95
C THR A 37 -7.01 3.35 14.97
N LYS A 38 -6.98 2.04 15.25
CA LYS A 38 -6.05 1.41 16.20
C LYS A 38 -4.88 0.68 15.53
N SER A 39 -4.81 0.74 14.21
CA SER A 39 -3.81 0.00 13.44
C SER A 39 -2.50 0.79 13.35
N GLU A 40 -1.37 0.10 13.54
CA GLU A 40 -0.06 0.69 13.35
C GLU A 40 0.20 0.87 11.84
N TRP A 41 0.45 2.10 11.41
CA TRP A 41 0.78 2.42 10.02
C TRP A 41 2.28 2.57 9.87
N LYS A 42 2.88 1.80 8.96
CA LYS A 42 4.30 1.95 8.62
C LYS A 42 4.44 2.41 7.19
N ARG A 43 5.32 3.38 6.99
CA ARG A 43 5.67 3.89 5.67
C ARG A 43 6.72 2.97 5.04
N VAL A 44 6.44 2.54 3.82
CA VAL A 44 7.31 1.64 3.05
C VAL A 44 7.60 2.30 1.70
N GLU A 45 8.85 2.29 1.26
CA GLU A 45 9.15 2.73 -0.11
C GLU A 45 8.54 1.76 -1.12
N ALA A 46 8.00 2.31 -2.20
CA ALA A 46 7.46 1.54 -3.30
C ALA A 46 8.45 1.60 -4.47
N PRO A 47 9.40 0.66 -4.60
CA PRO A 47 10.32 0.63 -5.72
C PRO A 47 9.59 0.60 -7.06
N ARG A 48 10.19 1.28 -8.04
CA ARG A 48 9.66 1.36 -9.40
C ARG A 48 10.04 0.11 -10.20
N ALA A 49 9.05 -0.52 -10.82
CA ALA A 49 9.19 -1.61 -11.78
C ALA A 49 8.45 -1.24 -13.09
N GLY A 50 9.20 -0.72 -14.07
CA GLY A 50 8.63 -0.21 -15.32
C GLY A 50 7.73 1.02 -15.10
N GLN A 51 6.43 0.88 -15.40
CA GLN A 51 5.40 1.92 -15.18
C GLN A 51 4.61 1.75 -13.88
N ARG A 52 5.05 0.84 -13.00
CA ARG A 52 4.36 0.52 -11.76
C ARG A 52 5.27 0.75 -10.57
N TRP A 53 4.67 1.06 -9.42
CA TRP A 53 5.34 1.12 -8.13
C TRP A 53 4.67 0.12 -7.22
N ARG A 54 5.47 -0.65 -6.47
CA ARG A 54 4.96 -1.75 -5.65
C ARG A 54 5.58 -1.70 -4.26
N ALA A 55 4.76 -1.75 -3.22
CA ALA A 55 5.25 -1.95 -1.85
C ALA A 55 4.50 -3.09 -1.17
N SER A 56 5.27 -3.85 -0.41
CA SER A 56 4.79 -4.98 0.39
C SER A 56 4.26 -4.52 1.74
N LEU A 57 3.52 -5.39 2.42
CA LEU A 57 3.27 -5.19 3.84
C LEU A 57 4.61 -5.07 4.61
N PRO A 58 4.68 -4.15 5.59
CA PRO A 58 5.90 -3.91 6.36
C PRO A 58 6.23 -5.05 7.33
N VAL A 59 5.25 -5.89 7.66
CA VAL A 59 5.38 -7.01 8.60
C VAL A 59 4.63 -8.22 8.05
N ALA A 60 5.03 -9.41 8.49
CA ALA A 60 4.26 -10.63 8.26
C ALA A 60 2.94 -10.56 9.04
N VAL A 61 1.86 -11.05 8.43
CA VAL A 61 0.50 -10.99 9.01
C VAL A 61 -0.17 -12.34 8.92
N ASP A 62 -0.99 -12.71 9.91
CA ASP A 62 -1.80 -13.92 9.77
C ASP A 62 -2.92 -13.66 8.76
N ARG A 63 -3.03 -14.55 7.76
CA ARG A 63 -4.10 -14.54 6.77
C ARG A 63 -5.50 -14.61 7.39
N ARG A 64 -5.62 -15.16 8.60
CA ARG A 64 -6.90 -15.29 9.34
C ARG A 64 -7.28 -14.01 10.08
N GLU A 65 -6.36 -13.07 10.25
CA GLU A 65 -6.53 -11.88 11.09
C GLU A 65 -6.91 -10.64 10.28
N GLY A 66 -7.98 -10.73 9.48
CA GLY A 66 -8.66 -9.53 8.97
C GLY A 66 -8.14 -8.97 7.64
N ARG A 67 -7.85 -7.67 7.61
CA ARG A 67 -7.67 -6.85 6.40
C ARG A 67 -6.28 -6.25 6.32
N ALA A 68 -5.80 -5.98 5.10
CA ALA A 68 -4.66 -5.11 4.87
C ALA A 68 -5.15 -3.79 4.28
N ALA A 69 -4.59 -2.68 4.76
CA ALA A 69 -4.91 -1.34 4.30
C ALA A 69 -3.65 -0.64 3.77
N PHE A 70 -3.80 0.08 2.66
CA PHE A 70 -2.72 0.84 2.05
C PHE A 70 -3.19 2.25 1.69
N ILE A 71 -2.33 3.23 1.93
CA ILE A 71 -2.49 4.60 1.45
C ILE A 71 -1.25 4.95 0.64
N GLY A 72 -1.41 5.38 -0.60
CA GLY A 72 -0.30 5.88 -1.38
C GLY A 72 0.05 7.31 -1.04
N GLU A 73 1.34 7.57 -0.91
CA GLU A 73 1.94 8.89 -0.75
C GLU A 73 2.86 9.11 -1.96
N LEU A 74 2.48 10.04 -2.83
CA LEU A 74 3.19 10.33 -4.08
C LEU A 74 3.87 11.68 -3.97
N GLU A 75 5.19 11.69 -4.04
CA GLU A 75 6.01 12.90 -4.10
C GLU A 75 6.20 13.27 -5.58
N LEU A 76 5.63 14.41 -5.95
CA LEU A 76 5.59 14.92 -7.32
C LEU A 76 6.34 16.24 -7.39
N LYS A 77 6.86 16.54 -8.58
CA LYS A 77 7.42 17.85 -8.90
C LYS A 77 6.56 18.52 -9.97
N ASP A 78 6.11 19.74 -9.70
CA ASP A 78 5.30 20.50 -10.66
C ASP A 78 6.17 21.09 -11.79
N SER A 79 5.55 21.85 -12.69
CA SER A 79 6.26 22.51 -13.79
C SER A 79 7.18 23.64 -13.35
N ALA A 80 6.96 24.24 -12.18
CA ALA A 80 7.81 25.27 -11.59
C ALA A 80 9.00 24.66 -10.82
N GLY A 81 8.93 23.36 -10.54
CA GLY A 81 9.94 22.64 -9.78
C GLY A 81 9.63 22.51 -8.29
N GLU A 82 8.43 22.89 -7.88
CA GLU A 82 7.96 22.74 -6.50
C GLU A 82 7.59 21.28 -6.22
N VAL A 83 7.96 20.80 -5.04
CA VAL A 83 7.68 19.44 -4.59
C VAL A 83 6.41 19.43 -3.75
N PHE A 84 5.47 18.56 -4.11
CA PHE A 84 4.23 18.40 -3.36
C PHE A 84 3.85 16.93 -3.25
N THR A 85 3.02 16.63 -2.24
CA THR A 85 2.61 15.27 -1.91
C THR A 85 1.12 15.08 -2.17
N ILE A 86 0.78 14.03 -2.90
CA ILE A 86 -0.61 13.57 -3.08
C ILE A 86 -0.81 12.27 -2.28
N HIS A 87 -1.92 12.20 -1.55
CA HIS A 87 -2.38 10.96 -0.92
C HIS A 87 -3.46 10.29 -1.77
N THR A 88 -3.37 8.96 -1.94
CA THR A 88 -4.45 8.19 -2.57
C THR A 88 -5.54 7.87 -1.54
N PRO A 89 -6.77 7.53 -1.98
CA PRO A 89 -7.73 6.88 -1.11
C PRO A 89 -7.17 5.60 -0.48
N VAL A 90 -7.70 5.22 0.68
CA VAL A 90 -7.35 3.97 1.36
C VAL A 90 -7.78 2.79 0.48
N GLN A 91 -6.84 1.91 0.15
CA GLN A 91 -7.11 0.63 -0.49
C GLN A 91 -7.14 -0.45 0.58
N VAL A 92 -8.25 -1.18 0.69
CA VAL A 92 -8.43 -2.24 1.67
C VAL A 92 -8.60 -3.57 0.97
N TRP A 93 -7.87 -4.59 1.40
CA TRP A 93 -8.07 -5.97 0.94
C TRP A 93 -8.37 -6.89 2.11
N ASP A 94 -9.36 -7.76 1.92
CA ASP A 94 -9.51 -8.94 2.74
C ASP A 94 -8.35 -9.90 2.46
N LEU A 95 -7.66 -10.32 3.53
CA LEU A 95 -6.56 -11.29 3.44
C LEU A 95 -7.11 -12.73 3.30
N GLY A 96 -8.37 -12.91 3.67
CA GLY A 96 -9.20 -14.11 3.46
C GLY A 96 -10.12 -14.31 4.67
N ARG A 97 -11.31 -14.87 4.44
CA ARG A 97 -11.95 -15.65 5.51
C ARG A 97 -11.21 -16.98 5.56
N ALA A 98 -10.97 -17.53 6.76
CA ALA A 98 -10.87 -18.97 6.85
C ALA A 98 -12.13 -19.50 6.14
N SER A 99 -11.97 -20.23 5.04
CA SER A 99 -13.06 -21.11 4.61
C SER A 99 -13.40 -21.90 5.86
N ALA A 100 -14.60 -21.69 6.40
CA ALA A 100 -15.17 -22.68 7.28
C ALA A 100 -15.25 -23.92 6.40
N SER A 101 -14.27 -24.82 6.57
CA SER A 101 -14.33 -26.12 5.94
C SER A 101 -15.57 -26.81 6.52
N GLU A 102 -16.54 -27.06 5.66
CA GLU A 102 -17.58 -28.08 5.82
C GLU A 102 -16.94 -29.46 6.04
#